data_AF-A0A8X8CIP9-F1
#
_entry.id   AF-A0A8X8CIP9-F1
#
_cell.length_a   1.000
_cell.length_b   1.000
_cell.length_c   1.000
_cell.angle_alpha   90.00
_cell.angle_beta   90.00
_cell.angle_gamma   90.00
#
_symmetry.space_group_name_H-M   'P 1'
#
loop_
_entity.id
_entity.type
_entity.pdbx_description
1 polymer ?
#
loop_
_entity_poly.entity_id
_entity_poly.type
_entity_poly.pdbx_seq_one_letter_code
_entity_poly.pdbx_strand_id
1 'polypeptide(L)'
;MKTESPNGNSLLAPVMFLHFFFIACCTVPSFADKQSYYIPPDTFAVDCSPSVSPHDAGFPYDQKYEIHFSSVSRVYAVDPSSSEKPRISACIFHKQVTWPFIVSDGPNFIRLYFKLVAYSGLNISKALFSINVGPYTLITTSESSYSKYSPNSDYAIREFCVNMDGQVLNVTFTPSSKVFGAYAFINKIEIVSMPSKLYIQEDAPFSLVGCTG
;
A
#
# COMPACT_ATOMS: atom_id res chain seq x y z
N MET A 1 29.34 -23.90 -87.75
CA MET A 1 29.18 -22.93 -86.64
C MET A 1 28.04 -23.42 -85.78
N LYS A 2 28.34 -24.08 -84.65
CA LYS A 2 27.35 -24.43 -83.63
C LYS A 2 28.05 -24.37 -82.27
N THR A 3 27.52 -23.48 -81.46
CA THR A 3 27.99 -22.99 -80.17
C THR A 3 27.81 -24.03 -79.08
N GLU A 4 28.84 -24.21 -78.26
CA GLU A 4 28.79 -24.94 -76.99
C GLU A 4 28.48 -23.92 -75.88
N SER A 5 27.46 -24.20 -75.06
CA SER A 5 27.03 -23.35 -73.94
C SER A 5 27.68 -23.81 -72.63
N PRO A 6 28.08 -22.92 -71.72
CA PRO A 6 28.73 -23.29 -70.49
C PRO A 6 27.74 -23.78 -69.42
N ASN A 7 28.22 -24.75 -68.66
CA ASN A 7 27.59 -25.45 -67.54
C ASN A 7 27.30 -24.48 -66.37
N GLY A 8 26.03 -24.20 -66.10
CA GLY A 8 25.61 -23.34 -65.00
C GLY A 8 25.32 -24.15 -63.74
N ASN A 9 26.31 -24.31 -62.86
CA ASN A 9 26.14 -24.86 -61.51
C ASN A 9 27.18 -24.26 -60.55
N SER A 10 26.99 -23.04 -60.05
CA SER A 10 27.89 -22.47 -59.01
C SER A 10 27.24 -21.53 -57.99
N LEU A 11 25.90 -21.47 -57.88
CA LEU A 11 25.23 -20.51 -57.00
C LEU A 11 24.46 -21.10 -55.80
N LEU A 12 24.45 -22.43 -55.62
CA LEU A 12 23.67 -23.07 -54.54
C LEU A 12 24.42 -23.25 -53.22
N ALA A 13 25.75 -23.14 -53.21
CA ALA A 13 26.56 -23.38 -52.01
C ALA A 13 26.50 -22.27 -50.92
N PRO A 14 26.45 -20.95 -51.22
CA PRO A 14 26.52 -19.94 -50.16
C PRO A 14 25.17 -19.69 -49.47
N VAL A 15 24.05 -20.06 -50.09
CA VAL A 15 22.69 -19.82 -49.54
C VAL A 15 22.38 -20.78 -48.39
N MET A 16 22.92 -22.00 -48.44
CA MET A 16 22.67 -23.03 -47.41
C MET A 16 23.47 -22.81 -46.13
N PHE A 17 24.61 -22.10 -46.19
CA PHE A 17 25.46 -21.83 -45.01
C PHE A 17 24.90 -20.71 -44.12
N LEU A 18 24.18 -19.75 -44.71
CA LEU A 18 23.51 -18.65 -44.00
C LEU A 18 22.32 -19.11 -43.14
N HIS A 19 21.66 -20.21 -43.51
CA HIS A 19 20.55 -20.77 -42.74
C HIS A 19 21.03 -21.48 -41.46
N PHE A 20 22.22 -22.08 -41.48
CA PHE A 20 22.76 -22.79 -40.33
C PHE A 20 23.19 -21.85 -39.19
N PHE A 21 23.68 -20.64 -39.51
CA PHE A 21 24.02 -19.63 -38.49
C PHE A 21 22.80 -18.97 -37.85
N PHE A 22 21.70 -18.81 -38.60
CA PHE A 22 20.47 -18.20 -38.07
C PHE A 22 19.72 -19.12 -37.08
N ILE A 23 19.83 -20.44 -37.24
CA ILE A 23 19.12 -21.41 -36.39
C ILE A 23 19.86 -21.63 -35.05
N ALA A 24 21.17 -21.38 -34.97
CA ALA A 24 21.95 -21.54 -33.73
C ALA A 24 21.71 -20.43 -32.69
N CYS A 25 21.16 -19.27 -33.07
CA CYS A 25 20.96 -18.14 -32.15
C CYS A 25 19.67 -18.23 -31.31
N CYS A 26 18.74 -19.13 -31.67
CA CYS A 26 17.40 -19.17 -31.06
C CYS A 26 17.20 -20.25 -29.99
N THR A 27 18.28 -20.88 -29.49
CA THR A 27 18.19 -21.87 -28.39
C THR A 27 18.94 -21.41 -27.15
N VAL A 28 18.80 -20.13 -26.78
CA VAL A 28 18.93 -19.78 -25.37
C VAL A 28 17.63 -20.24 -24.68
N PRO A 29 17.66 -21.20 -23.75
CA PRO A 29 16.51 -21.40 -22.89
C PRO A 29 16.32 -20.09 -22.14
N SER A 30 15.27 -19.36 -22.50
CA SER A 30 14.73 -18.30 -21.68
C SER A 30 14.21 -18.99 -20.42
N PHE A 31 15.08 -19.17 -19.45
CA PHE A 31 14.64 -19.24 -18.07
C PHE A 31 14.03 -17.87 -17.79
N ALA A 32 12.74 -17.73 -18.11
CA ALA A 32 11.90 -16.76 -17.44
C ALA A 32 11.95 -17.17 -15.98
N ASP A 33 12.92 -16.60 -15.25
CA ASP A 33 12.97 -16.72 -13.80
C ASP A 33 11.62 -16.22 -13.31
N LYS A 34 10.78 -17.14 -12.86
CA LYS A 34 9.43 -16.83 -12.41
C LYS A 34 9.63 -16.02 -11.15
N GLN A 35 9.60 -14.69 -11.28
CA GLN A 35 9.93 -13.79 -10.18
C GLN A 35 9.10 -14.20 -8.98
N SER A 36 9.78 -14.79 -7.99
CA SER A 36 9.13 -15.25 -6.78
C SER A 36 8.53 -14.01 -6.13
N TYR A 37 7.21 -13.94 -6.09
CA TYR A 37 6.52 -12.84 -5.43
C TYR A 37 6.94 -12.84 -3.96
N TYR A 38 7.31 -11.66 -3.45
CA TYR A 38 7.68 -11.52 -2.06
C TYR A 38 6.44 -11.75 -1.19
N ILE A 39 6.51 -12.70 -0.27
CA ILE A 39 5.46 -12.96 0.71
C ILE A 39 5.88 -12.27 2.01
N PRO A 40 5.18 -11.20 2.43
CA PRO A 40 5.50 -10.50 3.67
C PRO A 40 5.26 -11.42 4.88
N PRO A 41 6.23 -11.56 5.80
CA PRO A 41 6.04 -12.35 7.01
C PRO A 41 4.94 -11.77 7.92
N ASP A 42 4.84 -10.43 7.95
CA ASP A 42 3.82 -9.72 8.73
C ASP A 42 2.94 -8.87 7.82
N THR A 43 1.63 -9.08 7.94
CA THR A 43 0.59 -8.30 7.25
C THR A 43 -0.58 -8.07 8.20
N PHE A 44 -0.92 -6.81 8.42
CA PHE A 44 -2.04 -6.38 9.24
C PHE A 44 -2.96 -5.50 8.42
N ALA A 45 -4.27 -5.70 8.53
CA ALA A 45 -5.22 -4.64 8.25
C ALA A 45 -6.30 -4.55 9.31
N VAL A 46 -6.66 -3.32 9.62
CA VAL A 46 -7.67 -2.99 10.60
C VAL A 46 -8.72 -2.15 9.89
N ASP A 47 -9.90 -2.71 9.76
CA ASP A 47 -11.07 -2.01 9.23
C ASP A 47 -11.95 -1.57 10.41
N CYS A 48 -12.42 -0.32 10.36
CA CYS A 48 -13.27 0.24 11.40
C CYS A 48 -14.74 -0.21 11.31
N SER A 49 -15.07 -1.17 10.46
CA SER A 49 -16.41 -1.71 10.30
C SER A 49 -16.77 -2.73 11.40
N PRO A 50 -18.05 -2.83 11.78
CA PRO A 50 -18.55 -3.75 12.80
C PRO A 50 -18.50 -5.22 12.41
N SER A 51 -18.39 -5.52 11.12
CA SER A 51 -18.60 -6.86 10.56
C SER A 51 -17.36 -7.53 10.01
N VAL A 52 -16.18 -6.89 10.02
CA VAL A 52 -14.97 -7.58 9.56
C VAL A 52 -14.35 -8.23 10.78
N SER A 53 -14.72 -9.50 10.99
CA SER A 53 -13.81 -10.38 11.72
C SER A 53 -12.45 -10.32 11.00
N PRO A 54 -11.31 -10.35 11.70
CA PRO A 54 -10.00 -10.42 11.04
C PRO A 54 -9.88 -11.54 9.99
N HIS A 55 -10.79 -12.52 10.01
CA HIS A 55 -10.88 -13.65 9.09
C HIS A 55 -11.41 -13.30 7.69
N ASP A 56 -12.27 -12.29 7.53
CA ASP A 56 -12.89 -11.97 6.22
C ASP A 56 -12.02 -11.09 5.32
N ALA A 57 -10.93 -10.54 5.87
CA ALA A 57 -10.00 -9.69 5.12
C ALA A 57 -8.89 -10.48 4.40
N GLY A 58 -9.00 -11.81 4.32
CA GLY A 58 -8.09 -12.66 3.54
C GLY A 58 -6.71 -12.86 4.18
N PHE A 59 -6.59 -12.72 5.50
CA PHE A 59 -5.31 -12.87 6.19
C PHE A 59 -4.93 -14.34 6.45
N PRO A 60 -3.63 -14.68 6.34
CA PRO A 60 -3.10 -15.95 6.83
C PRO A 60 -3.43 -16.12 8.31
N TYR A 61 -3.97 -17.30 8.63
CA TYR A 61 -4.14 -17.87 9.96
C TYR A 61 -2.84 -17.66 10.76
N ASP A 62 -2.85 -16.87 11.85
CA ASP A 62 -2.13 -17.19 13.12
C ASP A 62 -1.81 -15.98 14.03
N GLN A 63 -1.94 -14.72 13.60
CA GLN A 63 -1.71 -13.58 14.52
C GLN A 63 -2.99 -12.80 14.82
N LYS A 64 -3.70 -13.25 15.86
CA LYS A 64 -4.85 -12.54 16.43
C LYS A 64 -4.37 -11.32 17.22
N TYR A 65 -4.14 -10.18 16.58
CA TYR A 65 -4.07 -8.90 17.30
C TYR A 65 -5.47 -8.44 17.63
N GLU A 66 -5.83 -8.57 18.90
CA GLU A 66 -7.08 -8.06 19.43
C GLU A 66 -6.91 -6.56 19.68
N ILE A 67 -7.09 -5.76 18.63
CA ILE A 67 -7.18 -4.32 18.78
C ILE A 67 -8.41 -4.03 19.63
N HIS A 68 -8.18 -3.50 20.82
CA HIS A 68 -9.25 -3.24 21.75
C HIS A 68 -10.01 -1.97 21.31
N PHE A 69 -11.07 -2.17 20.53
CA PHE A 69 -11.90 -1.08 20.03
C PHE A 69 -12.67 -0.33 21.13
N SER A 70 -12.64 -0.77 22.40
CA SER A 70 -13.36 -0.09 23.49
C SER A 70 -12.88 1.35 23.72
N SER A 71 -11.63 1.68 23.34
CA SER A 71 -11.07 3.02 23.48
C SER A 71 -11.41 3.95 22.31
N VAL A 72 -12.14 3.45 21.29
CA VAL A 72 -12.50 4.20 20.09
C VAL A 72 -14.00 4.10 19.82
N SER A 73 -14.58 5.17 19.31
CA SER A 73 -15.96 5.12 18.83
C SER A 73 -15.98 4.74 17.36
N ARG A 74 -16.96 3.95 16.92
CA ARG A 74 -17.15 3.65 15.50
C ARG A 74 -18.38 4.35 14.99
N VAL A 75 -18.22 5.08 13.88
CA VAL A 75 -19.28 5.85 13.24
C VAL A 75 -19.47 5.38 11.82
N TYR A 76 -20.63 5.71 11.26
CA TYR A 76 -21.03 5.32 9.91
C TYR A 76 -21.42 6.53 9.08
N ALA A 77 -21.19 6.41 7.79
CA ALA A 77 -21.74 7.29 6.77
C ALA A 77 -22.20 6.45 5.58
N VAL A 78 -23.03 7.05 4.73
CA VAL A 78 -23.34 6.49 3.43
C VAL A 78 -22.31 7.01 2.45
N ASP A 79 -21.69 6.13 1.67
CA ASP A 79 -20.76 6.55 0.63
C ASP A 79 -21.52 7.27 -0.50
N PRO A 80 -21.30 8.57 -0.72
CA PRO A 80 -22.00 9.30 -1.77
C PRO A 80 -21.35 9.11 -3.15
N SER A 81 -20.14 8.52 -3.24
CA SER A 81 -19.45 8.28 -4.51
C SER A 81 -19.90 7.00 -5.23
N SER A 82 -20.60 6.10 -4.53
CA SER A 82 -21.09 4.84 -5.08
C SER A 82 -22.60 4.87 -5.32
N SER A 83 -23.02 4.34 -6.48
CA SER A 83 -24.43 4.19 -6.86
C SER A 83 -25.20 3.28 -5.91
N GLU A 84 -24.53 2.27 -5.34
CA GLU A 84 -25.10 1.31 -4.39
C GLU A 84 -25.18 1.87 -2.96
N LYS A 85 -24.55 3.03 -2.70
CA LYS A 85 -24.56 3.72 -1.40
C LYS A 85 -24.17 2.80 -0.22
N PRO A 86 -23.04 2.07 -0.30
CA PRO A 86 -22.57 1.20 0.78
C PRO A 86 -22.32 2.03 2.05
N ARG A 87 -22.52 1.39 3.20
CA ARG A 87 -22.15 1.98 4.50
C ARG A 87 -20.65 1.94 4.66
N ILE A 88 -20.05 3.11 4.80
CA ILE A 88 -18.64 3.30 5.16
C ILE A 88 -18.55 3.58 6.65
N SER A 89 -17.45 3.16 7.27
CA SER A 89 -17.23 3.28 8.71
C SER A 89 -15.90 3.96 9.01
N ALA A 90 -15.81 4.60 10.17
CA ALA A 90 -14.56 5.17 10.66
C ALA A 90 -14.45 4.97 12.17
N CYS A 91 -13.22 4.73 12.64
CA CYS A 91 -12.88 4.80 14.05
C CYS A 91 -12.60 6.25 14.41
N ILE A 92 -13.13 6.69 15.54
CA ILE A 92 -13.04 8.04 16.05
C ILE A 92 -12.32 8.02 17.38
N PHE A 93 -11.30 8.85 17.47
CA PHE A 93 -10.46 9.01 18.65
C PHE A 93 -10.72 10.41 19.22
N HIS A 94 -11.34 10.48 20.40
CA HIS A 94 -11.53 11.74 21.12
C HIS A 94 -10.41 12.04 22.11
N LYS A 95 -9.53 11.06 22.35
CA LYS A 95 -8.33 11.15 23.18
C LYS A 95 -7.19 10.47 22.44
N GLN A 96 -5.97 10.68 22.93
CA GLN A 96 -4.82 9.95 22.43
C GLN A 96 -5.00 8.45 22.66
N VAL A 97 -4.81 7.66 21.60
CA VAL A 97 -4.86 6.19 21.63
C VAL A 97 -3.72 5.65 20.78
N THR A 98 -3.10 4.59 21.28
CA THR A 98 -2.04 3.88 20.57
C THR A 98 -2.51 2.47 20.23
N TRP A 99 -2.34 2.09 18.97
CA TRP A 99 -2.52 0.72 18.49
C TRP A 99 -1.15 0.08 18.28
N PRO A 100 -0.83 -1.00 19.03
CA PRO A 100 0.40 -1.75 18.84
C PRO A 100 0.24 -2.82 17.76
N PHE A 101 1.27 -2.96 16.92
CA PHE A 101 1.39 -4.03 15.92
C PHE A 101 2.73 -4.71 16.12
N ILE A 102 2.76 -6.03 16.27
CA ILE A 102 4.03 -6.74 16.35
C ILE A 102 4.48 -7.04 14.92
N VAL A 103 5.64 -6.54 14.54
CA VAL A 103 6.20 -6.65 13.19
C VAL A 103 7.63 -7.18 13.27
N SER A 104 8.10 -7.79 12.20
CA SER A 104 9.50 -8.13 12.02
C SER A 104 10.34 -6.87 11.88
N ASP A 105 11.60 -6.98 12.30
CA ASP A 105 12.60 -5.93 12.13
C ASP A 105 12.83 -5.60 10.65
N GLY A 106 13.11 -4.33 10.37
CA GLY A 106 13.33 -3.81 9.02
C GLY A 106 12.20 -2.91 8.51
N PRO A 107 12.16 -2.64 7.19
CA PRO A 107 11.22 -1.69 6.63
C PRO A 107 9.80 -2.26 6.65
N ASN A 108 8.86 -1.42 7.05
CA ASN A 108 7.44 -1.71 7.09
C ASN A 108 6.69 -0.65 6.28
N PHE A 109 5.82 -1.11 5.39
CA PHE A 109 4.91 -0.27 4.63
C PHE A 109 3.64 -0.01 5.44
N ILE A 110 3.24 1.25 5.54
CA ILE A 110 2.05 1.67 6.27
C ILE A 110 1.15 2.43 5.31
N ARG A 111 -0.08 1.96 5.15
CA ARG A 111 -1.11 2.62 4.34
C ARG A 111 -2.30 3.03 5.20
N LEU A 112 -2.63 4.31 5.14
CA LEU A 112 -3.71 4.93 5.91
C LEU A 112 -4.80 5.40 4.97
N TYR A 113 -6.05 5.01 5.26
CA TYR A 113 -7.21 5.30 4.44
C TYR A 113 -8.15 6.28 5.15
N PHE A 114 -8.46 7.38 4.47
CA PHE A 114 -9.40 8.39 4.96
C PHE A 114 -10.49 8.65 3.92
N LYS A 115 -11.74 8.34 4.25
CA LYS A 115 -12.89 8.75 3.47
C LYS A 115 -13.41 10.05 4.04
N LEU A 116 -13.23 11.11 3.27
CA LEU A 116 -13.59 12.47 3.64
C LEU A 116 -15.09 12.69 3.39
N VAL A 117 -15.91 12.25 4.35
CA VAL A 117 -17.36 12.44 4.33
C VAL A 117 -17.85 13.01 5.66
N ALA A 118 -19.09 13.50 5.69
CA ALA A 118 -19.75 13.88 6.92
C ALA A 118 -20.26 12.63 7.65
N TYR A 119 -19.51 12.15 8.63
CA TYR A 119 -19.98 11.11 9.56
C TYR A 119 -21.04 11.67 10.49
N SER A 120 -22.03 10.85 10.84
CA SER A 120 -23.15 11.29 11.67
C SER A 120 -22.67 11.91 12.99
N GLY A 121 -23.09 13.16 13.24
CA GLY A 121 -22.75 13.90 14.45
C GLY A 121 -21.34 14.51 14.49
N LEU A 122 -20.54 14.40 13.42
CA LEU A 122 -19.18 14.91 13.38
C LEU A 122 -18.98 15.94 12.27
N ASN A 123 -18.32 17.04 12.61
CA ASN A 123 -17.91 18.04 11.63
C ASN A 123 -16.46 17.78 11.21
N ILE A 124 -16.23 17.53 9.92
CA ILE A 124 -14.90 17.23 9.38
C ILE A 124 -13.87 18.33 9.66
N SER A 125 -14.27 19.60 9.82
CA SER A 125 -13.34 20.68 10.20
C SER A 125 -12.75 20.51 11.60
N LYS A 126 -13.39 19.70 12.46
CA LYS A 126 -12.90 19.32 13.79
C LYS A 126 -12.01 18.08 13.76
N ALA A 127 -11.83 17.44 12.60
CA ALA A 127 -10.85 16.37 12.45
C ALA A 127 -9.42 16.96 12.42
N LEU A 128 -8.93 17.41 13.56
CA LEU A 128 -7.61 18.02 13.71
C LEU A 128 -6.79 17.11 14.61
N PHE A 129 -5.78 16.47 14.04
CA PHE A 129 -5.02 15.39 14.69
C PHE A 129 -3.66 15.16 14.03
N SER A 130 -2.80 14.45 14.76
CA SER A 130 -1.59 13.82 14.22
C SER A 130 -1.66 12.31 14.32
N ILE A 131 -0.93 11.64 13.42
CA ILE A 131 -0.65 10.20 13.50
C ILE A 131 0.86 10.02 13.56
N ASN A 132 1.29 9.29 14.58
CA ASN A 132 2.69 9.10 14.90
C ASN A 132 3.03 7.61 14.91
N VAL A 133 4.23 7.25 14.45
CA VAL A 133 4.79 5.90 14.56
C VAL A 133 6.17 6.02 15.17
N GLY A 134 6.31 5.53 16.42
CA GLY A 134 7.52 5.75 17.21
C GLY A 134 7.87 7.25 17.28
N PRO A 135 9.09 7.67 16.90
CA PRO A 135 9.49 9.08 16.90
C PRO A 135 8.97 9.87 15.69
N TYR A 136 8.39 9.20 14.70
CA TYR A 136 8.02 9.82 13.43
C TYR A 136 6.57 10.32 13.46
N THR A 137 6.35 11.51 12.88
CA THR A 137 5.00 12.01 12.60
C THR A 137 4.68 11.71 11.14
N LEU A 138 3.72 10.81 10.88
CA LEU A 138 3.32 10.44 9.53
C LEU A 138 2.34 11.47 8.94
N ILE A 139 1.37 11.88 9.75
CA ILE A 139 0.33 12.84 9.34
C ILE A 139 0.18 13.91 10.41
N THR A 140 0.04 15.16 9.98
CA THR A 140 -0.50 16.25 10.78
C THR A 140 -1.58 16.93 9.94
N THR A 141 -2.78 17.06 10.50
CA THR A 141 -3.90 17.71 9.82
C THR A 141 -4.12 19.12 10.35
N SER A 142 -4.67 19.95 9.47
CA SER A 142 -5.08 21.34 9.71
C SER A 142 -6.40 21.60 9.00
N GLU A 143 -7.04 22.74 9.23
CA GLU A 143 -8.25 23.12 8.49
C GLU A 143 -8.02 23.14 6.96
N SER A 144 -6.82 23.55 6.52
CA SER A 144 -6.44 23.55 5.10
C SER A 144 -6.28 22.15 4.50
N SER A 145 -6.12 21.10 5.33
CA SER A 145 -6.08 19.71 4.87
C SER A 145 -7.40 19.30 4.19
N TYR A 146 -8.48 20.02 4.48
CA TYR A 146 -9.82 19.78 3.94
C TYR A 146 -10.23 20.79 2.86
N SER A 147 -9.32 21.64 2.39
CA SER A 147 -9.61 22.64 1.33
C SER A 147 -10.08 22.02 0.01
N LYS A 148 -9.67 20.79 -0.26
CA LYS A 148 -10.10 19.99 -1.44
C LYS A 148 -11.15 18.93 -1.07
N TYR A 149 -11.84 19.10 0.05
CA TYR A 149 -12.90 18.20 0.49
C TYR A 149 -13.99 18.14 -0.58
N SER A 150 -14.17 16.96 -1.16
CA SER A 150 -15.30 16.63 -2.00
C SER A 150 -15.93 15.36 -1.43
N PRO A 151 -17.17 15.41 -0.92
CA PRO A 151 -17.78 14.25 -0.28
C PRO A 151 -17.87 13.05 -1.23
N ASN A 152 -17.91 13.29 -2.54
CA ASN A 152 -18.01 12.28 -3.58
C ASN A 152 -16.65 11.73 -4.05
N SER A 153 -15.53 12.09 -3.40
CA SER A 153 -14.23 11.54 -3.77
C SER A 153 -14.02 10.14 -3.21
N ASP A 154 -13.12 9.38 -3.83
CA ASP A 154 -12.59 8.16 -3.26
C ASP A 154 -11.79 8.43 -1.98
N TYR A 155 -11.30 7.35 -1.36
CA TYR A 155 -10.43 7.44 -0.20
C TYR A 155 -9.19 8.29 -0.51
N ALA A 156 -8.87 9.21 0.40
CA ALA A 156 -7.55 9.78 0.50
C ALA A 156 -6.63 8.73 1.13
N ILE A 157 -5.74 8.17 0.31
CA ILE A 157 -4.75 7.17 0.73
C ILE A 157 -3.43 7.89 1.04
N ARG A 158 -2.76 7.49 2.12
CA ARG A 158 -1.41 7.94 2.48
C ARG A 158 -0.52 6.74 2.77
N GLU A 159 0.64 6.70 2.14
CA GLU A 159 1.57 5.58 2.14
C GLU A 159 2.93 6.01 2.68
N PHE A 160 3.49 5.22 3.59
CA PHE A 160 4.76 5.50 4.26
C PHE A 160 5.61 4.22 4.36
N CYS A 161 6.93 4.36 4.26
CA CYS A 161 7.89 3.34 4.69
C CYS A 161 8.48 3.76 6.02
N VAL A 162 8.44 2.89 7.03
CA VAL A 162 9.10 3.11 8.32
C VAL A 162 10.03 1.94 8.62
N ASN A 163 11.29 2.23 8.96
CA ASN A 163 12.22 1.21 9.40
C ASN A 163 12.01 0.92 10.90
N MET A 164 11.87 -0.35 11.24
CA MET A 164 11.66 -0.81 12.61
C MET A 164 12.92 -1.50 13.12
N ASP A 165 13.45 -0.99 14.23
CA ASP A 165 14.61 -1.57 14.93
C ASP A 165 14.18 -2.46 16.12
N GLY A 166 12.91 -2.85 16.16
CA GLY A 166 12.36 -3.70 17.20
C GLY A 166 10.93 -4.14 16.91
N GLN A 167 10.44 -5.06 17.74
CA GLN A 167 9.29 -5.89 17.40
C GLN A 167 7.92 -5.21 17.43
N VAL A 168 7.76 -4.03 18.04
CA VAL A 168 6.43 -3.39 18.22
C VAL A 168 6.37 -2.03 17.55
N LEU A 169 5.53 -1.94 16.53
CA LEU A 169 5.16 -0.70 15.82
C LEU A 169 3.94 -0.08 16.50
N ASN A 170 4.15 1.04 17.18
CA ASN A 170 3.12 1.78 17.89
C ASN A 170 2.55 2.91 17.03
N VAL A 171 1.33 2.74 16.51
CA VAL A 171 0.61 3.79 15.78
C VAL A 171 -0.23 4.60 16.77
N THR A 172 0.14 5.86 17.00
CA THR A 172 -0.52 6.73 17.96
C THR A 172 -1.33 7.81 17.25
N PHE A 173 -2.63 7.84 17.53
CA PHE A 173 -3.56 8.84 17.05
C PHE A 173 -3.76 9.91 18.12
N THR A 174 -3.47 11.17 17.81
CA THR A 174 -3.54 12.26 18.78
C THR A 174 -4.41 13.40 18.26
N PRO A 175 -5.64 13.55 18.78
CA PRO A 175 -6.46 14.73 18.51
C PRO A 175 -5.81 16.01 19.04
N SER A 176 -6.03 17.14 18.36
CA SER A 176 -5.52 18.44 18.76
C SER A 176 -6.13 18.89 20.09
N SER A 177 -5.30 19.13 21.10
CA SER A 177 -5.74 19.71 22.38
C SER A 177 -6.10 21.19 22.28
N LYS A 178 -5.76 21.86 21.17
CA LYS A 178 -5.97 23.31 20.98
C LYS A 178 -7.41 23.67 20.64
N VAL A 179 -8.20 22.70 20.15
CA VAL A 179 -9.55 22.95 19.65
C VAL A 179 -10.53 22.06 20.39
N PHE A 180 -11.52 22.67 21.05
CA PHE A 180 -12.57 21.93 21.72
C PHE A 180 -13.36 21.07 20.72
N GLY A 181 -13.56 19.81 21.08
CA GLY A 181 -14.23 18.81 20.25
C GLY A 181 -13.41 18.29 19.07
N ALA A 182 -12.10 18.58 19.01
CA ALA A 182 -11.24 17.97 18.01
C ALA A 182 -11.18 16.44 18.16
N TYR A 183 -11.05 15.75 17.04
CA TYR A 183 -10.96 14.30 17.01
C TYR A 183 -9.97 13.84 15.94
N ALA A 184 -9.45 12.63 16.09
CA ALA A 184 -8.78 11.91 15.02
C ALA A 184 -9.75 10.88 14.43
N PHE A 185 -9.56 10.53 13.17
CA PHE A 185 -10.30 9.44 12.57
C PHE A 185 -9.43 8.66 11.59
N ILE A 186 -9.81 7.41 11.35
CA ILE A 186 -9.24 6.54 10.31
C ILE A 186 -10.34 5.59 9.86
N ASN A 187 -10.36 5.24 8.57
CA ASN A 187 -11.29 4.23 8.06
C ASN A 187 -10.66 2.84 8.09
N LYS A 188 -9.43 2.76 7.58
CA LYS A 188 -8.64 1.54 7.49
C LYS A 188 -7.16 1.86 7.65
N ILE A 189 -6.42 0.96 8.27
CA ILE A 189 -4.96 0.94 8.27
C ILE A 189 -4.49 -0.42 7.76
N GLU A 190 -3.47 -0.41 6.90
CA GLU A 190 -2.73 -1.59 6.48
C GLU A 190 -1.26 -1.42 6.86
N ILE A 191 -0.64 -2.50 7.36
CA ILE A 191 0.79 -2.55 7.68
C ILE A 191 1.35 -3.82 7.07
N VAL A 192 2.42 -3.70 6.30
CA VAL A 192 3.03 -4.83 5.58
C VAL A 192 4.54 -4.76 5.74
N SER A 193 5.14 -5.79 6.33
CA SER A 193 6.59 -5.93 6.39
C SER A 193 7.18 -6.03 4.98
N MET A 194 8.30 -5.36 4.75
CA MET A 194 8.99 -5.30 3.46
C MET A 194 10.41 -5.86 3.58
N PRO A 195 10.95 -6.42 2.49
CA PRO A 195 12.35 -6.80 2.46
C PRO A 195 13.21 -5.55 2.35
N SER A 196 14.40 -5.60 2.96
CA SER A 196 15.34 -4.48 3.07
C SER A 196 15.83 -3.91 1.73
N LYS A 197 15.58 -4.60 0.60
CA LYS A 197 16.17 -4.31 -0.71
C LYS A 197 15.17 -3.92 -1.81
N LEU A 198 13.87 -3.77 -1.50
CA LEU A 198 12.86 -3.52 -2.56
C LEU A 198 12.76 -2.06 -3.04
N TYR A 199 13.31 -1.09 -2.30
CA TYR A 199 13.19 0.33 -2.64
C TYR A 199 14.53 1.08 -2.57
N ILE A 200 15.50 0.62 -3.36
CA ILE A 200 16.65 1.43 -3.75
C ILE A 200 16.37 1.94 -5.16
N GLN A 201 15.43 2.88 -5.28
CA GLN A 201 15.33 3.77 -6.44
C GLN A 201 14.96 5.16 -5.92
N GLU A 202 15.69 6.17 -6.37
CA GLU A 202 15.52 7.57 -5.98
C GLU A 202 14.13 8.15 -6.31
N ASP A 203 13.27 7.36 -7.00
CA ASP A 203 11.91 7.70 -7.46
C ASP A 203 10.79 6.83 -6.83
N ALA A 204 10.92 6.40 -5.56
CA ALA A 204 9.82 5.68 -4.90
C ALA A 204 8.56 6.59 -4.78
N PRO A 205 7.37 6.13 -5.21
CA PRO A 205 6.14 6.96 -5.24
C PRO A 205 5.54 7.26 -3.86
N PHE A 206 6.19 6.85 -2.76
CA PHE A 206 5.72 7.03 -1.39
C PHE A 206 6.79 7.63 -0.49
N SER A 207 6.38 8.28 0.60
CA SER A 207 7.31 8.97 1.50
C SER A 207 8.13 7.99 2.33
N LEU A 208 9.46 8.06 2.19
CA LEU A 208 10.40 7.34 3.05
C LEU A 208 10.54 8.09 4.39
N VAL A 209 10.16 7.45 5.50
CA VAL A 209 10.23 8.03 6.84
C VAL A 209 11.04 7.10 7.73
N GLY A 210 12.34 7.34 7.85
CA GLY A 210 13.25 6.49 8.64
C GLY A 210 13.80 5.26 7.90
N CYS A 211 13.42 5.03 6.65
CA CYS A 211 14.08 4.06 5.78
C CYS A 211 15.37 4.68 5.21
N THR A 212 16.52 4.49 5.87
CA THR A 212 17.85 4.82 5.31
C THR A 212 18.49 3.54 4.76
N GLY A 213 18.92 3.59 3.50
CA GLY A 213 19.70 2.51 2.86
C GLY A 213 21.10 2.38 3.41
#